data_AF-A0AAD6ZMU0-F1
#
_entry.id   AF-A0AAD6ZMU0-F1
#
_cell.length_a   1.000
_cell.length_b   1.000
_cell.length_c   1.000
_cell.angle_alpha   90.00
_cell.angle_beta   90.00
_cell.angle_gamma   90.00
#
_symmetry.space_group_name_H-M   'P 1'
#
loop_
_entity.id
_entity.type
_entity.pdbx_description
1 polymer ?
#
loop_
_entity_poly.entity_id
_entity_poly.type
_entity_poly.pdbx_seq_one_letter_code
_entity_poly.pdbx_strand_id
1 'polypeptide(L)'
;PFAHHCAMNAVIWKFYMEEARIFNRRLADTFNGDLDTLLIFAGLFSAILTAFLIEIRKGLQEDLQDRTNDLLIVLIQNQHNLTALPAFTSTLASRWVNGLWFSSLVLSLTSALGASLAKGWGTHFSATVLGSSWNDAKRHCSRLHGFERWHLHLILQCLPIFIHIAFFLFSIGLVILLLGDDHAIGIAISALTVPIVVFYLGSSIHPTLYEDSPFWSPISWMIRGL
;
A
#
# COMPACT_ATOMS: atom_id res chain seq x y z
N PRO A 1 37.56 -27.56 25.88
CA PRO A 1 38.25 -27.96 24.62
C PRO A 1 38.04 -26.99 23.44
N PHE A 2 36.85 -26.38 23.27
CA PHE A 2 36.53 -25.58 22.07
C PHE A 2 36.75 -24.06 22.19
N ALA A 3 37.04 -23.54 23.38
CA ALA A 3 37.14 -22.09 23.62
C ALA A 3 38.20 -21.37 22.76
N HIS A 4 39.30 -22.06 22.40
CA HIS A 4 40.35 -21.50 21.54
C HIS A 4 39.86 -21.25 20.10
N HIS A 5 38.87 -22.00 19.62
CA HIS A 5 38.28 -21.80 18.29
C HIS A 5 37.29 -20.63 18.24
N CYS A 6 36.88 -20.07 19.39
CA CYS A 6 36.02 -18.89 19.50
C CYS A 6 36.75 -17.66 20.06
N ALA A 7 38.08 -17.71 20.17
CA ALA A 7 38.89 -16.58 20.63
C ALA A 7 38.75 -15.37 19.67
N MET A 8 39.07 -14.15 20.13
CA MET A 8 38.87 -12.92 19.35
C MET A 8 39.66 -12.88 18.02
N ASN A 9 40.75 -13.65 17.92
CA ASN A 9 41.61 -13.80 16.76
C ASN A 9 41.35 -15.09 15.96
N ALA A 10 40.29 -15.83 16.28
CA ALA A 10 39.99 -17.09 15.63
C ALA A 10 39.58 -16.91 14.15
N VAL A 11 40.00 -17.86 13.30
CA VAL A 11 39.70 -17.86 11.86
C VAL A 11 38.19 -17.99 11.60
N ILE A 12 37.43 -18.55 12.55
CA ILE A 12 35.97 -18.72 12.44
C ILE A 12 35.23 -17.40 12.17
N TRP A 13 35.71 -16.28 12.70
CA TRP A 13 35.09 -14.97 12.48
C TRP A 13 35.22 -14.49 11.04
N LYS A 14 36.29 -14.89 10.33
CA LYS A 14 36.44 -14.62 8.89
C LYS A 14 35.41 -15.40 8.08
N PHE A 15 35.24 -16.69 8.38
CA PHE A 15 34.25 -17.54 7.72
C PHE A 15 32.81 -17.06 8.02
N TYR A 16 32.51 -16.74 9.28
CA TYR A 16 31.21 -16.18 9.66
C TYR A 16 30.90 -14.88 8.91
N MET A 17 31.86 -13.96 8.86
CA MET A 17 31.64 -12.68 8.19
C MET A 17 31.48 -12.83 6.67
N GLU A 18 32.16 -13.80 6.05
CA GLU A 18 31.96 -14.10 4.63
C GLU A 18 30.55 -14.64 4.36
N GLU A 19 30.10 -15.61 5.17
CA GLU A 19 28.75 -16.15 5.05
C GLU A 19 27.68 -15.07 5.33
N ALA A 20 27.92 -14.22 6.34
CA ALA A 20 27.06 -13.10 6.67
C ALA A 20 26.97 -12.08 5.52
N ARG A 21 28.04 -11.82 4.76
CA ARG A 21 27.98 -10.97 3.56
C ARG A 21 27.07 -11.56 2.50
N ILE A 22 27.22 -12.85 2.22
CA ILE A 22 26.41 -13.56 1.22
C ILE A 22 24.94 -13.52 1.64
N PHE A 23 24.65 -13.84 2.90
CA PHE A 23 23.30 -13.80 3.45
C PHE A 23 22.69 -12.39 3.38
N ASN A 24 23.40 -11.36 3.85
CA ASN A 24 22.91 -9.98 3.85
C ASN A 24 22.69 -9.45 2.45
N ARG A 25 23.56 -9.79 1.49
CA ARG A 25 23.39 -9.40 0.10
C ARG A 25 22.14 -10.03 -0.50
N ARG A 26 21.95 -11.35 -0.34
CA ARG A 26 20.74 -12.05 -0.82
C ARG A 26 19.47 -11.47 -0.21
N LEU A 27 19.48 -11.21 1.10
CA LEU A 27 18.35 -10.63 1.81
C LEU A 27 18.03 -9.22 1.30
N ALA A 28 19.05 -8.37 1.15
CA ALA A 28 18.89 -7.02 0.63
C ALA A 28 18.41 -7.01 -0.83
N ASP A 29 18.94 -7.90 -1.68
CA ASP A 29 18.54 -8.00 -3.08
C ASP A 29 17.07 -8.43 -3.21
N THR A 30 16.64 -9.41 -2.40
CA THR A 30 15.24 -9.86 -2.37
C THR A 30 14.30 -8.74 -1.93
N PHE A 31 14.59 -8.10 -0.79
CA PHE A 31 13.75 -7.02 -0.30
C PHE A 31 13.75 -5.81 -1.24
N ASN A 32 14.90 -5.44 -1.81
CA ASN A 32 14.93 -4.32 -2.75
C ASN A 32 14.11 -4.60 -4.02
N GLY A 33 14.13 -5.84 -4.54
CA GLY A 33 13.31 -6.22 -5.68
C GLY A 33 11.81 -6.12 -5.40
N ASP A 34 11.37 -6.62 -4.24
CA ASP A 34 9.97 -6.55 -3.81
C ASP A 34 9.53 -5.09 -3.60
N LEU A 35 10.36 -4.28 -2.95
CA LEU A 35 10.10 -2.86 -2.70
C LEU A 35 10.09 -2.02 -3.98
N ASP A 36 10.93 -2.33 -4.96
CA ASP A 36 10.94 -1.65 -6.26
C ASP A 36 9.66 -1.92 -7.04
N THR A 37 9.21 -3.18 -7.03
CA THR A 37 7.92 -3.55 -7.63
C THR A 37 6.76 -2.83 -6.94
N LEU A 38 6.77 -2.80 -5.61
CA LEU A 38 5.76 -2.11 -4.81
C LEU A 38 5.73 -0.60 -5.10
N LEU A 39 6.90 0.05 -5.20
CA LEU A 39 7.00 1.48 -5.46
C LEU A 39 6.50 1.85 -6.86
N ILE A 40 6.81 1.04 -7.87
CA ILE A 40 6.28 1.22 -9.24
C ILE A 40 4.75 1.11 -9.22
N PHE A 41 4.21 0.07 -8.57
CA PHE A 41 2.77 -0.12 -8.46
C PHE A 41 2.10 1.05 -7.73
N ALA A 42 2.64 1.46 -6.58
CA ALA A 42 2.12 2.57 -5.79
C ALA A 42 2.15 3.90 -6.58
N GLY A 43 3.21 4.16 -7.33
CA GLY A 43 3.32 5.35 -8.19
C GLY A 43 2.27 5.37 -9.30
N LEU A 44 2.15 4.27 -10.05
CA LEU A 44 1.15 4.14 -11.12
C LEU A 44 -0.28 4.23 -10.59
N PHE A 45 -0.58 3.51 -9.51
CA PHE A 45 -1.89 3.54 -8.87
C PHE A 45 -2.24 4.94 -8.36
N SER A 46 -1.30 5.63 -7.71
CA SER A 46 -1.52 7.01 -7.24
C SER A 46 -1.74 7.98 -8.38
N ALA A 47 -1.04 7.83 -9.51
CA ALA A 47 -1.23 8.67 -10.69
C ALA A 47 -2.63 8.49 -11.31
N ILE A 48 -3.05 7.24 -11.50
CA ILE A 48 -4.39 6.92 -12.00
C ILE A 48 -5.46 7.47 -11.05
N LEU A 49 -5.32 7.19 -9.75
CA LEU A 49 -6.23 7.66 -8.72
C LEU A 49 -6.32 9.19 -8.65
N THR A 50 -5.20 9.89 -8.85
CA THR A 50 -5.17 11.36 -8.89
C THR A 50 -5.99 11.91 -10.06
N ALA A 51 -5.95 11.28 -11.24
CA ALA A 51 -6.76 11.69 -12.38
C ALA A 51 -8.26 11.60 -12.07
N PHE A 52 -8.68 10.49 -11.46
CA PHE A 52 -10.05 10.30 -10.99
C PHE A 52 -10.45 11.30 -9.88
N LEU A 53 -9.53 11.58 -8.94
CA LEU A 53 -9.76 12.52 -7.84
C LEU A 53 -9.97 13.96 -8.32
N ILE A 54 -9.23 14.39 -9.36
CA ILE A 54 -9.39 15.72 -9.95
C ILE A 54 -10.82 15.92 -10.45
N GLU A 55 -11.39 14.89 -11.09
CA GLU A 55 -12.74 14.98 -11.64
C GLU A 55 -13.79 14.91 -10.54
N ILE A 56 -13.74 13.89 -9.67
CA ILE A 56 -14.80 13.65 -8.69
C ILE A 56 -14.86 14.71 -7.58
N ARG A 57 -13.74 15.39 -7.30
CA ARG A 57 -13.72 16.48 -6.31
C ARG A 57 -14.60 17.65 -6.73
N LYS A 58 -14.82 17.85 -8.03
CA LYS A 58 -15.76 18.90 -8.52
C LYS A 58 -17.16 18.68 -7.96
N GLY A 59 -17.58 17.42 -7.79
CA GLY A 59 -18.88 17.07 -7.18
C GLY A 59 -19.00 17.36 -5.67
N LEU A 60 -17.93 17.85 -5.01
CA LEU A 60 -17.98 18.37 -3.63
C LEU A 60 -18.13 19.89 -3.59
N GLN A 61 -17.99 20.59 -4.73
CA GLN A 61 -18.05 22.03 -4.82
C GLN A 61 -19.27 22.43 -5.67
N GLU A 62 -19.83 23.60 -5.38
CA GLU A 62 -20.88 24.18 -6.20
C GLU A 62 -20.28 24.60 -7.54
N ASP A 63 -20.83 24.11 -8.64
CA ASP A 63 -20.45 24.59 -9.97
C ASP A 63 -21.09 25.96 -10.21
N LEU A 64 -20.24 26.99 -10.35
CA LEU A 64 -20.68 28.36 -10.57
C LEU A 64 -21.47 28.52 -11.88
N GLN A 65 -21.17 27.70 -12.89
CA GLN A 65 -21.88 27.72 -14.16
C GLN A 65 -23.28 27.14 -14.01
N ASP A 66 -23.43 26.01 -13.32
CA ASP A 66 -24.75 25.44 -13.01
C ASP A 66 -25.56 26.38 -12.12
N ARG A 67 -24.93 26.99 -11.10
CA ARG A 67 -25.58 27.99 -10.25
C ARG A 67 -26.05 29.21 -11.05
N THR A 68 -25.26 29.64 -12.04
CA THR A 68 -25.65 30.75 -12.93
C THR A 68 -26.82 30.35 -13.82
N ASN A 69 -26.82 29.13 -14.37
CA ASN A 69 -27.92 28.60 -15.17
C ASN A 69 -29.22 28.51 -14.36
N ASP A 70 -29.14 28.01 -13.12
CA ASP A 70 -30.28 27.95 -12.19
C ASP A 70 -30.83 29.34 -11.89
N LEU A 71 -29.95 30.33 -11.67
CA LEU A 71 -30.35 31.72 -11.46
C LEU A 71 -31.03 32.31 -12.69
N LEU A 72 -30.54 32.02 -13.91
CA LEU A 72 -31.16 32.46 -15.15
C LEU A 72 -32.55 31.85 -15.34
N ILE A 73 -32.73 30.56 -15.01
CA ILE A 73 -34.03 29.90 -15.05
C ILE A 73 -35.00 30.57 -14.07
N VAL A 74 -34.57 30.82 -12.83
CA VAL A 74 -35.39 31.53 -11.83
C VAL A 74 -35.73 32.94 -12.30
N LEU A 75 -34.79 33.66 -12.93
CA LEU A 75 -35.02 35.03 -13.41
C LEU A 75 -36.01 35.07 -14.59
N ILE A 76 -35.96 34.09 -15.49
CA ILE A 76 -36.92 33.95 -16.60
C ILE A 76 -38.31 33.56 -16.07
N GLN A 77 -38.38 32.66 -15.07
CA GLN A 77 -39.64 32.14 -14.55
C GLN A 77 -40.34 33.09 -13.56
N ASN A 78 -39.57 33.82 -12.75
CA ASN A 78 -40.09 34.63 -11.65
C ASN A 78 -39.77 36.12 -11.85
N GLN A 79 -40.38 36.72 -12.88
CA GLN A 79 -40.25 38.15 -13.18
C GLN A 79 -40.69 39.09 -12.03
N HIS A 80 -41.35 38.60 -10.98
CA HIS A 80 -41.87 39.40 -9.86
C HIS A 80 -41.60 38.86 -8.44
N ASN A 81 -41.07 37.63 -8.28
CA ASN A 81 -40.87 37.05 -6.94
C ASN A 81 -39.60 36.19 -6.90
N LEU A 82 -38.46 36.79 -6.55
CA LEU A 82 -37.18 36.09 -6.46
C LEU A 82 -37.22 35.09 -5.30
N THR A 83 -37.62 33.85 -5.57
CA THR A 83 -37.42 32.73 -4.65
C THR A 83 -35.93 32.46 -4.52
N ALA A 84 -35.41 32.52 -3.29
CA ALA A 84 -34.03 32.18 -3.01
C ALA A 84 -33.74 30.72 -3.41
N LEU A 85 -32.74 30.52 -4.25
CA LEU A 85 -32.31 29.18 -4.63
C LEU A 85 -31.76 28.43 -3.41
N PRO A 86 -32.02 27.12 -3.28
CA PRO A 86 -31.47 26.30 -2.20
C PRO A 86 -29.94 26.40 -2.19
N ALA A 87 -29.34 26.37 -0.99
CA ALA A 87 -27.89 26.31 -0.84
C ALA A 87 -27.36 24.99 -1.41
N PHE A 88 -26.18 25.02 -2.03
CA PHE A 88 -25.54 23.83 -2.55
C PHE A 88 -25.35 22.78 -1.46
N THR A 89 -25.77 21.54 -1.76
CA THR A 89 -25.55 20.39 -0.90
C THR A 89 -25.00 19.24 -1.73
N SER A 90 -23.79 18.80 -1.41
CA SER A 90 -23.18 17.66 -2.11
C SER A 90 -23.95 16.37 -1.79
N THR A 91 -24.15 15.54 -2.82
CA THR A 91 -24.84 14.25 -2.69
C THR A 91 -24.11 13.33 -1.72
N LEU A 92 -24.85 12.43 -1.06
CA LEU A 92 -24.27 11.47 -0.13
C LEU A 92 -23.28 10.54 -0.87
N ALA A 93 -23.61 10.11 -2.09
CA ALA A 93 -22.74 9.30 -2.94
C ALA A 93 -21.41 10.00 -3.25
N SER A 94 -21.45 11.29 -3.66
CA SER A 94 -20.24 12.08 -3.94
C SER A 94 -19.31 12.15 -2.72
N ARG A 95 -19.86 12.37 -1.52
CA ARG A 95 -19.08 12.39 -0.27
C ARG A 95 -18.41 11.06 0.04
N TRP A 96 -19.14 9.94 -0.10
CA TRP A 96 -18.57 8.60 0.15
C TRP A 96 -17.48 8.22 -0.86
N VAL A 97 -17.72 8.43 -2.16
CA VAL A 97 -16.74 8.11 -3.20
C VAL A 97 -15.47 8.93 -3.03
N ASN A 98 -15.60 10.25 -2.80
CA ASN A 98 -14.45 11.11 -2.51
C ASN A 98 -13.69 10.62 -1.27
N GLY A 99 -14.39 10.33 -0.16
CA GLY A 99 -13.77 9.82 1.05
C GLY A 99 -12.97 8.54 0.82
N LEU A 100 -13.57 7.56 0.15
CA LEU A 100 -12.93 6.28 -0.19
C LEU A 100 -11.68 6.47 -1.05
N TRP A 101 -11.76 7.33 -2.07
CA TRP A 101 -10.65 7.56 -2.99
C TRP A 101 -9.52 8.39 -2.38
N PHE A 102 -9.82 9.39 -1.54
CA PHE A 102 -8.79 10.09 -0.77
C PHE A 102 -8.10 9.15 0.23
N SER A 103 -8.85 8.31 0.93
CA SER A 103 -8.28 7.29 1.83
C SER A 103 -7.38 6.31 1.06
N SER A 104 -7.82 5.85 -0.11
CA SER A 104 -7.03 5.01 -1.00
C SER A 104 -5.70 5.68 -1.40
N LEU A 105 -5.72 6.97 -1.75
CA LEU A 105 -4.51 7.71 -2.12
C LEU A 105 -3.53 7.81 -0.95
N VAL A 106 -4.02 8.16 0.25
CA VAL A 106 -3.18 8.28 1.46
C VAL A 106 -2.52 6.95 1.82
N LEU A 107 -3.26 5.84 1.75
CA LEU A 107 -2.72 4.51 2.01
C LEU A 107 -1.65 4.12 0.98
N SER A 108 -1.87 4.42 -0.30
CA SER A 108 -0.90 4.18 -1.36
C SER A 108 0.39 4.96 -1.15
N LEU A 109 0.28 6.27 -0.84
CA LEU A 109 1.44 7.12 -0.56
C LEU A 109 2.19 6.69 0.71
N THR A 110 1.46 6.26 1.74
CA THR A 110 2.05 5.74 2.98
C THR A 110 2.88 4.49 2.72
N SER A 111 2.35 3.57 1.89
CA SER A 111 3.11 2.40 1.44
C SER A 111 4.35 2.78 0.64
N ALA A 112 4.24 3.71 -0.30
CA ALA A 112 5.37 4.19 -1.11
C ALA A 112 6.48 4.85 -0.25
N LEU A 113 6.09 5.66 0.74
CA LEU A 113 7.02 6.27 1.69
C LEU A 113 7.71 5.20 2.55
N GLY A 114 6.94 4.25 3.07
CA GLY A 114 7.49 3.14 3.85
C GLY A 114 8.45 2.27 3.03
N ALA A 115 8.12 2.00 1.76
CA ALA A 115 8.98 1.26 0.85
C ALA A 115 10.30 1.99 0.56
N SER A 116 10.23 3.31 0.37
CA SER A 116 11.41 4.14 0.18
C SER A 116 12.33 4.15 1.40
N LEU A 117 11.77 4.23 2.62
CA LEU A 117 12.53 4.15 3.87
C LEU A 117 13.17 2.76 4.04
N ALA A 118 12.40 1.70 3.78
CA ALA A 118 12.86 0.33 3.84
C ALA A 118 14.05 0.06 2.91
N LYS A 119 14.04 0.62 1.70
CA LYS A 119 15.16 0.55 0.75
C LYS A 119 16.41 1.25 1.32
N GLY A 120 16.21 2.38 1.99
CA GLY A 120 17.27 3.08 2.73
C GLY A 120 17.90 2.22 3.84
N TRP A 121 17.10 1.41 4.54
CA TRP A 121 17.61 0.51 5.58
C TRP A 121 18.41 -0.66 4.99
N GLY A 122 17.94 -1.28 3.90
CA GLY A 122 18.60 -2.41 3.25
C GLY A 122 19.99 -2.06 2.71
N THR A 123 20.13 -0.89 2.10
CA THR A 123 21.42 -0.39 1.59
C THR A 123 22.42 -0.11 2.72
N HIS A 124 21.99 0.46 3.83
CA HIS A 124 22.85 0.67 5.00
C HIS A 124 23.27 -0.65 5.68
N PHE A 125 22.39 -1.65 5.68
CA PHE A 125 22.67 -2.96 6.26
C PHE A 125 23.76 -3.71 5.47
N SER A 126 23.69 -3.72 4.13
CA SER A 126 24.68 -4.41 3.28
C SER A 126 26.05 -3.72 3.26
N ALA A 127 26.11 -2.39 3.33
CA ALA A 127 27.35 -1.62 3.28
C ALA A 127 28.26 -1.77 4.52
N THR A 128 27.74 -2.25 5.67
CA THR A 128 28.50 -2.22 6.94
C THR A 128 29.42 -3.43 7.16
N VAL A 129 29.45 -4.44 6.29
CA VAL A 129 30.18 -5.71 6.52
C VAL A 129 31.61 -5.68 5.93
N LEU A 130 32.41 -4.67 6.27
CA LEU A 130 33.76 -4.47 5.70
C LEU A 130 34.88 -5.17 6.49
N GLY A 131 34.69 -5.44 7.79
CA GLY A 131 35.73 -6.03 8.65
C GLY A 131 35.62 -7.56 8.80
N SER A 132 36.68 -8.18 9.33
CA SER A 132 36.73 -9.63 9.64
C SER A 132 37.16 -9.91 11.08
N SER A 133 37.02 -8.91 11.96
CA SER A 133 37.38 -9.03 13.37
C SER A 133 36.22 -9.57 14.21
N TRP A 134 36.52 -10.07 15.41
CA TRP A 134 35.50 -10.44 16.39
C TRP A 134 34.54 -9.29 16.72
N ASN A 135 35.03 -8.04 16.79
CA ASN A 135 34.21 -6.87 17.05
C ASN A 135 33.18 -6.63 15.94
N ASP A 136 33.57 -6.85 14.68
CA ASP A 136 32.68 -6.71 13.52
C ASP A 136 31.61 -7.80 13.52
N ALA A 137 32.01 -9.05 13.81
CA ALA A 137 31.09 -10.18 13.91
C ALA A 137 30.08 -9.99 15.06
N LYS A 138 30.53 -9.50 16.22
CA LYS A 138 29.66 -9.16 17.35
C LYS A 138 28.68 -8.03 16.99
N ARG A 139 29.15 -6.98 16.32
CA ARG A 139 28.30 -5.86 15.88
C ARG A 139 27.28 -6.30 14.84
N HIS A 140 27.66 -7.17 13.91
CA HIS A 140 26.78 -7.78 12.93
C HIS A 140 25.68 -8.61 13.61
N CYS A 141 26.07 -9.54 14.50
CA CYS A 141 25.13 -10.39 15.24
C CYS A 141 24.13 -9.55 16.06
N SER A 142 24.60 -8.51 16.76
CA SER A 142 23.71 -7.62 17.52
C SER A 142 22.73 -6.85 16.63
N ARG A 143 23.11 -6.49 15.40
CA ARG A 143 22.23 -5.81 14.44
C ARG A 143 21.21 -6.77 13.83
N LEU A 144 21.63 -7.99 13.50
CA LEU A 144 20.73 -9.03 13.03
C LEU A 144 19.67 -9.34 14.09
N HIS A 145 20.09 -9.47 15.35
CA HIS A 145 19.17 -9.64 16.48
C HIS A 145 18.30 -8.40 16.70
N GLY A 146 18.82 -7.20 16.40
CA GLY A 146 18.02 -5.98 16.31
C GLY A 146 16.95 -6.05 15.23
N PHE A 147 17.27 -6.54 14.04
CA PHE A 147 16.33 -6.71 12.94
C PHE A 147 15.13 -7.57 13.33
N GLU A 148 15.37 -8.67 14.05
CA GLU A 148 14.34 -9.53 14.62
C GLU A 148 13.57 -8.81 15.74
N ARG A 149 14.27 -8.18 16.69
CA ARG A 149 13.66 -7.50 17.83
C ARG A 149 12.77 -6.32 17.44
N TRP A 150 13.12 -5.59 16.39
CA TRP A 150 12.34 -4.48 15.85
C TRP A 150 11.30 -4.93 14.81
N HIS A 151 11.15 -6.24 14.60
CA HIS A 151 10.19 -6.83 13.67
C HIS A 151 10.21 -6.19 12.28
N LEU A 152 11.40 -5.88 11.75
CA LEU A 152 11.52 -5.15 10.49
C LEU A 152 10.87 -5.94 9.33
N HIS A 153 10.89 -7.28 9.43
CA HIS A 153 10.18 -8.15 8.50
C HIS A 153 8.65 -7.92 8.50
N LEU A 154 8.02 -7.70 9.66
CA LEU A 154 6.59 -7.37 9.74
C LEU A 154 6.30 -6.03 9.08
N ILE A 155 7.16 -5.03 9.29
CA ILE A 155 7.00 -3.71 8.67
C ILE A 155 7.02 -3.87 7.14
N LEU A 156 7.96 -4.61 6.58
CA LEU A 156 8.07 -4.87 5.13
C LEU A 156 6.83 -5.59 4.58
N GLN A 157 6.32 -6.60 5.30
CA GLN A 157 5.13 -7.34 4.90
C GLN A 157 3.84 -6.52 4.98
N CYS A 158 3.76 -5.52 5.86
CA CYS A 158 2.61 -4.63 5.96
C CYS A 158 2.50 -3.63 4.80
N LEU A 159 3.61 -3.27 4.14
CA LEU A 159 3.60 -2.27 3.07
C LEU A 159 2.72 -2.68 1.88
N PRO A 160 2.82 -3.89 1.31
CA PRO A 160 1.90 -4.36 0.27
C PRO A 160 0.43 -4.40 0.71
N ILE A 161 0.17 -4.67 2.00
CA ILE A 161 -1.20 -4.74 2.53
C ILE A 161 -1.90 -3.39 2.42
N PHE A 162 -1.21 -2.28 2.72
CA PHE A 162 -1.77 -0.94 2.54
C PHE A 162 -2.19 -0.67 1.10
N ILE A 163 -1.40 -1.13 0.13
CA ILE A 163 -1.69 -0.99 -1.29
C ILE A 163 -2.91 -1.83 -1.71
N HIS A 164 -3.01 -3.06 -1.21
CA HIS A 164 -4.19 -3.89 -1.49
C HIS A 164 -5.46 -3.28 -0.90
N ILE A 165 -5.41 -2.78 0.34
CA ILE A 165 -6.53 -2.06 0.96
C ILE A 165 -6.90 -0.84 0.11
N ALA A 166 -5.91 -0.05 -0.31
CA ALA A 166 -6.13 1.11 -1.17
C ALA A 166 -6.83 0.73 -2.49
N PHE A 167 -6.37 -0.34 -3.13
CA PHE A 167 -6.98 -0.88 -4.35
C PHE A 167 -8.46 -1.25 -4.14
N PHE A 168 -8.79 -1.98 -3.07
CA PHE A 168 -10.18 -2.34 -2.79
C PHE A 168 -11.06 -1.13 -2.48
N LEU A 169 -10.56 -0.15 -1.70
CA LEU A 169 -11.29 1.10 -1.45
C LEU A 169 -11.60 1.85 -2.75
N PHE A 170 -10.62 1.90 -3.66
CA PHE A 170 -10.80 2.51 -4.97
C PHE A 170 -11.85 1.77 -5.80
N SER A 171 -11.76 0.43 -5.88
CA SER A 171 -12.71 -0.41 -6.61
C SER A 171 -14.14 -0.27 -6.08
N ILE A 172 -14.34 -0.22 -4.77
CA ILE A 172 -15.66 0.00 -4.15
C ILE A 172 -16.20 1.37 -4.57
N GLY A 173 -15.39 2.43 -4.46
CA GLY A 173 -15.80 3.77 -4.88
C GLY A 173 -16.11 3.85 -6.38
N LEU A 174 -15.37 3.12 -7.22
CA LEU A 174 -15.60 3.05 -8.67
C LEU A 174 -16.95 2.40 -9.01
N VAL A 175 -17.29 1.30 -8.34
CA VAL A 175 -18.58 0.63 -8.54
C VAL A 175 -19.74 1.53 -8.08
N ILE A 176 -19.62 2.19 -6.92
CA ILE A 176 -20.64 3.11 -6.41
C ILE A 176 -20.85 4.29 -7.38
N LEU A 177 -19.76 4.87 -7.88
CA LEU A 177 -19.81 5.98 -8.83
C LEU A 177 -20.54 5.57 -10.12
N LEU A 178 -20.07 4.50 -10.76
CA LEU A 178 -20.61 4.08 -12.06
C LEU A 178 -22.06 3.60 -11.95
N LEU A 179 -22.46 2.96 -10.84
CA LEU A 179 -23.86 2.62 -10.62
C LEU A 179 -24.75 3.85 -10.41
N GLY A 180 -24.19 4.96 -9.91
CA GLY A 180 -24.90 6.23 -9.77
C GLY A 180 -25.05 6.98 -11.10
N ASP A 181 -24.05 6.89 -11.98
CA ASP A 181 -24.04 7.59 -13.27
C ASP A 181 -24.79 6.82 -14.36
N ASP A 182 -24.46 5.53 -14.59
CA ASP A 182 -25.10 4.67 -15.58
C ASP A 182 -25.15 3.21 -15.08
N HIS A 183 -26.36 2.70 -14.85
CA HIS A 183 -26.56 1.37 -14.32
C HIS A 183 -25.98 0.25 -15.21
N ALA A 184 -26.02 0.38 -16.54
CA ALA A 184 -25.51 -0.67 -17.43
C ALA A 184 -23.98 -0.75 -17.35
N ILE A 185 -23.29 0.39 -17.35
CA ILE A 185 -21.83 0.46 -17.19
C ILE A 185 -21.43 -0.01 -15.79
N GLY A 186 -22.13 0.45 -14.75
CA GLY A 186 -21.88 0.04 -13.37
C GLY A 186 -22.01 -1.48 -13.18
N ILE A 187 -23.05 -2.10 -13.75
CA ILE A 187 -23.22 -3.56 -13.70
C ILE A 187 -22.07 -4.25 -14.45
N ALA A 188 -21.71 -3.79 -15.64
CA ALA A 188 -20.62 -4.38 -16.42
C ALA A 188 -19.27 -4.36 -15.66
N ILE A 189 -18.91 -3.21 -15.06
CA ILE A 189 -17.68 -3.09 -14.27
C ILE A 189 -17.74 -3.90 -12.97
N SER A 190 -18.92 -3.98 -12.34
CA SER A 190 -19.10 -4.82 -11.15
C SER A 190 -18.90 -6.31 -11.47
N ALA A 191 -19.39 -6.78 -12.61
CA ALA A 191 -19.24 -8.16 -13.07
C ALA A 191 -17.78 -8.53 -13.37
N LEU A 192 -16.94 -7.55 -13.74
CA LEU A 192 -15.49 -7.74 -13.88
C LEU A 192 -14.77 -7.70 -12.53
N THR A 193 -15.17 -6.79 -11.65
CA THR A 193 -14.46 -6.53 -10.38
C THR A 193 -14.73 -7.60 -9.33
N VAL A 194 -15.98 -8.02 -9.16
CA VAL A 194 -16.39 -8.95 -8.10
C VAL A 194 -15.66 -10.30 -8.19
N PRO A 195 -15.55 -10.97 -9.35
CA PRO A 195 -14.84 -12.24 -9.45
C PRO A 195 -13.35 -12.12 -9.06
N ILE A 196 -12.70 -11.01 -9.43
CA ILE A 196 -11.29 -10.76 -9.10
C ILE A 196 -11.12 -10.60 -7.58
N VAL A 197 -12.01 -9.84 -6.93
CA VAL A 197 -12.02 -9.66 -5.47
C VAL A 197 -12.26 -11.00 -4.76
N VAL A 198 -13.24 -11.78 -5.24
CA VAL A 198 -13.55 -13.10 -4.67
C VAL A 198 -12.36 -14.06 -4.82
N PHE A 199 -11.71 -14.08 -5.98
CA PHE A 199 -10.52 -14.90 -6.19
C PHE A 199 -9.37 -14.47 -5.27
N TYR A 200 -9.12 -13.17 -5.14
CA TYR A 200 -8.09 -12.64 -4.25
C TYR A 200 -8.35 -13.03 -2.78
N LEU A 201 -9.57 -12.81 -2.27
CA LEU A 201 -9.94 -13.16 -0.90
C LEU A 201 -9.87 -14.68 -0.69
N GLY A 202 -10.35 -15.46 -1.66
CA GLY A 202 -10.25 -16.91 -1.64
C GLY A 202 -8.80 -17.39 -1.55
N SER A 203 -7.92 -16.87 -2.40
CA SER A 203 -6.49 -17.21 -2.39
C SER A 203 -5.77 -16.76 -1.11
N SER A 204 -6.23 -15.69 -0.46
CA SER A 204 -5.65 -15.19 0.80
C SER A 204 -6.10 -16.00 2.02
N ILE A 205 -7.32 -16.53 2.00
CA ILE A 205 -7.90 -17.35 3.08
C ILE A 205 -7.54 -18.83 2.92
N HIS A 206 -7.37 -19.33 1.70
CA HIS A 206 -7.05 -20.75 1.44
C HIS A 206 -5.86 -21.30 2.26
N PRO A 207 -4.74 -20.56 2.46
CA PRO A 207 -3.60 -21.01 3.26
C PRO A 207 -3.86 -21.00 4.77
N THR A 208 -4.93 -20.39 5.27
CA THR A 208 -5.29 -20.49 6.70
C THR A 208 -6.07 -21.77 6.98
N LEU A 209 -6.70 -22.35 5.97
CA LEU A 209 -7.50 -23.57 6.09
C LEU A 209 -6.71 -24.84 5.77
N TYR A 210 -5.72 -24.77 4.87
CA TYR A 210 -4.91 -25.91 4.45
C TYR A 210 -3.42 -25.62 4.65
N GLU A 211 -2.71 -26.47 5.41
CA GLU A 211 -1.27 -26.30 5.71
C GLU A 211 -0.37 -26.53 4.49
N ASP A 212 -0.81 -27.36 3.54
CA ASP A 212 -0.05 -27.72 2.33
C ASP A 212 -0.30 -26.79 1.13
N SER A 213 -0.95 -25.64 1.35
CA SER A 213 -1.31 -24.72 0.26
C SER A 213 -0.07 -24.03 -0.33
N PRO A 214 0.06 -23.95 -1.68
CA PRO A 214 1.13 -23.20 -2.34
C PRO A 214 0.93 -21.68 -2.33
N PHE A 215 -0.24 -21.18 -1.90
CA PHE A 215 -0.63 -19.78 -2.00
C PHE A 215 -0.23 -18.94 -0.78
N TRP A 216 1.03 -19.00 -0.35
CA TRP A 216 1.47 -18.24 0.83
C TRP A 216 1.41 -16.73 0.56
N SER A 217 0.50 -16.05 1.26
CA SER A 217 0.41 -14.59 1.29
C SER A 217 1.05 -14.05 2.58
N PRO A 218 1.55 -12.79 2.60
CA PRO A 218 2.06 -12.16 3.81
C PRO A 218 1.05 -12.17 4.97
N ILE A 219 -0.25 -12.10 4.64
CA ILE A 219 -1.36 -12.17 5.59
C ILE A 219 -1.42 -13.53 6.30
N SER A 220 -1.16 -14.63 5.58
CA SER A 220 -1.11 -15.98 6.16
C SER A 220 -0.01 -16.11 7.22
N TRP A 221 1.15 -15.49 6.99
CA TRP A 221 2.25 -15.49 7.96
C TRP A 221 1.91 -14.71 9.23
N MET A 222 1.25 -13.56 9.10
CA MET A 222 0.82 -12.75 10.25
C MET A 222 -0.27 -13.43 11.09
N ILE A 223 -1.14 -14.22 10.46
CA ILE A 223 -2.22 -14.95 11.16
C ILE A 223 -1.68 -16.22 11.84
N ARG A 224 -0.73 -16.94 11.23
CA ARG A 224 -0.13 -18.17 11.79
C ARG A 224 1.06 -17.91 12.73
N GLY A 225 1.64 -16.70 12.71
CA GLY A 225 2.77 -16.28 13.55
C GLY A 225 2.39 -15.66 14.90
N LEU A 226 1.08 -15.61 15.22
CA LEU A 226 0.49 -15.29 16.52
C LEU A 226 0.09 -16.59 17.24
#